data_AF-A0AB39JC00-F1
#
_entry.id   AF-A0AB39JC00-F1
#
_cell.length_a   1.000
_cell.length_b   1.000
_cell.length_c   1.000
_cell.angle_alpha   90.00
_cell.angle_beta   90.00
_cell.angle_gamma   90.00
#
_symmetry.space_group_name_H-M   'P 1'
#
loop_
_entity.id
_entity.type
_entity.pdbx_description
1 polymer ?
#
loop_
_entity_poly.entity_id
_entity_poly.type
_entity_poly.pdbx_seq_one_letter_code
_entity_poly.pdbx_strand_id
1 'polypeptide(L)'
;MYAGTTIRDGSGRFIGVHQKIDRVARRHLTPMLPDWCEFPDAKNILHFEGKNGPDGVKRKSPAVDEPWHFINPDDPNDTALLEMIDQHIDNLAEALQKHNSERAAFEAAWMAHAITDGLTPAHHFPLEHAMQELRGGEGLETRTSILKKNVMKGDTGIELIKNNWKFWGAKGMMTMHVAFEAGVASVVAYPRFKDAVPSEAEILQVKQQGYREYYLEQVHAVADLKMYDNFGKNGWTTDLAWQTNHELMPIIIKAVMLGWLASVWKLEAKR
;
A
#
# COMPACT_ATOMS: atom_id res chain seq x y z
N MET A 1 -1.73 -9.18 -27.88
CA MET A 1 -0.90 -10.39 -28.03
C MET A 1 0.10 -10.44 -26.88
N TYR A 2 0.34 -11.64 -26.36
CA TYR A 2 1.30 -12.06 -25.31
C TYR A 2 1.15 -11.47 -23.89
N ALA A 3 0.35 -12.17 -23.07
CA ALA A 3 0.80 -12.53 -21.73
C ALA A 3 2.05 -13.41 -21.88
N GLY A 4 3.14 -13.05 -21.22
CA GLY A 4 4.40 -13.77 -21.37
C GLY A 4 5.51 -13.04 -20.64
N THR A 5 5.85 -13.57 -19.48
CA THR A 5 7.12 -13.32 -18.78
C THR A 5 8.30 -13.55 -19.72
N THR A 6 9.16 -12.55 -19.90
CA THR A 6 10.51 -12.71 -20.46
C THR A 6 11.53 -12.00 -19.58
N ILE A 7 11.80 -12.64 -18.44
CA ILE A 7 13.08 -12.85 -17.75
C ILE A 7 14.18 -11.81 -18.04
N ARG A 8 14.37 -10.84 -17.12
CA ARG A 8 15.52 -10.73 -16.18
C ARG A 8 15.58 -9.32 -15.55
N ASP A 9 14.75 -9.07 -14.53
CA ASP A 9 14.74 -7.85 -13.68
C ASP A 9 14.58 -8.31 -12.21
N GLY A 10 15.65 -8.76 -11.57
CA GLY A 10 15.58 -9.31 -10.22
C GLY A 10 15.35 -8.24 -9.15
N SER A 11 14.08 -7.96 -8.78
CA SER A 11 13.65 -7.45 -7.44
C SER A 11 12.13 -7.22 -7.28
N GLY A 12 11.26 -7.89 -8.06
CA GLY A 12 9.82 -7.54 -8.12
C GLY A 12 8.85 -8.39 -7.31
N ARG A 13 9.21 -8.91 -6.13
CA ARG A 13 8.31 -9.81 -5.36
C ARG A 13 7.20 -9.06 -4.60
N PHE A 14 7.40 -7.78 -4.26
CA PHE A 14 6.40 -6.91 -3.61
C PHE A 14 5.22 -6.55 -4.50
N ILE A 15 5.51 -6.39 -5.80
CA ILE A 15 4.51 -6.16 -6.84
C ILE A 15 3.42 -7.26 -6.85
N GLY A 16 3.73 -8.48 -6.39
CA GLY A 16 2.75 -9.57 -6.33
C GLY A 16 1.70 -9.47 -5.22
N VAL A 17 1.98 -8.75 -4.12
CA VAL A 17 1.08 -8.66 -2.97
C VAL A 17 -0.08 -7.69 -3.26
N HIS A 18 0.21 -6.49 -3.76
CA HIS A 18 -0.81 -5.54 -4.22
C HIS A 18 -1.74 -6.19 -5.26
N GLN A 19 -1.15 -6.81 -6.28
CA GLN A 19 -1.90 -7.54 -7.31
C GLN A 19 -2.73 -8.70 -6.75
N LYS A 20 -2.31 -9.30 -5.63
CA LYS A 20 -3.07 -10.34 -4.95
C LYS A 20 -4.26 -9.74 -4.21
N ILE A 21 -4.05 -8.65 -3.48
CA ILE A 21 -5.09 -7.89 -2.78
C ILE A 21 -6.16 -7.46 -3.78
N ASP A 22 -5.79 -6.77 -4.86
CA ASP A 22 -6.72 -6.28 -5.88
C ASP A 22 -7.57 -7.40 -6.47
N ARG A 23 -6.95 -8.53 -6.82
CA ARG A 23 -7.68 -9.69 -7.38
C ARG A 23 -8.66 -10.30 -6.40
N VAL A 24 -8.33 -10.31 -5.11
CA VAL A 24 -9.20 -10.87 -4.08
C VAL A 24 -10.32 -9.87 -3.76
N ALA A 25 -9.98 -8.61 -3.49
CA ALA A 25 -10.92 -7.53 -3.27
C ALA A 25 -11.91 -7.43 -4.44
N ARG A 26 -11.44 -7.43 -5.69
CA ARG A 26 -12.33 -7.30 -6.86
C ARG A 26 -13.24 -8.50 -7.05
N ARG A 27 -12.76 -9.71 -6.74
CA ARG A 27 -13.59 -10.92 -6.75
C ARG A 27 -14.73 -10.80 -5.75
N HIS A 28 -14.41 -10.43 -4.52
CA HIS A 28 -15.35 -10.33 -3.42
C HIS A 28 -16.28 -9.13 -3.52
N LEU A 29 -15.84 -8.05 -4.18
CA LEU A 29 -16.65 -6.86 -4.46
C LEU A 29 -17.81 -7.17 -5.43
N THR A 30 -17.60 -8.08 -6.39
CA THR A 30 -18.58 -8.36 -7.48
C THR A 30 -20.02 -8.56 -6.99
N PRO A 31 -20.31 -9.45 -6.02
CA PRO A 31 -21.68 -9.66 -5.54
C PRO A 31 -22.26 -8.48 -4.75
N MET A 32 -21.46 -7.46 -4.40
CA MET A 32 -21.87 -6.30 -3.61
C MET A 32 -22.14 -5.07 -4.48
N LEU A 33 -21.80 -5.12 -5.78
CA LEU A 33 -22.03 -4.03 -6.70
C LEU A 33 -23.50 -3.98 -7.11
N PRO A 34 -24.10 -2.78 -7.21
CA PRO A 34 -25.44 -2.66 -7.76
C PRO A 34 -25.42 -2.92 -9.27
N ASP A 35 -26.54 -3.43 -9.81
CA ASP A 35 -26.65 -3.87 -11.21
C ASP A 35 -26.28 -2.79 -12.25
N TRP A 36 -26.43 -1.53 -11.89
CA TRP A 36 -26.12 -0.40 -12.77
C TRP A 36 -24.62 -0.05 -12.84
N CYS A 37 -23.81 -0.56 -11.91
CA CYS A 37 -22.42 -0.14 -11.76
C CYS A 37 -21.49 -0.95 -12.67
N GLU A 38 -20.99 -0.31 -13.72
CA GLU A 38 -19.98 -0.86 -14.62
C GLU A 38 -18.56 -0.75 -14.00
N PHE A 39 -18.33 -1.44 -12.89
CA PHE A 39 -17.05 -1.38 -12.18
C PHE A 39 -15.92 -2.12 -12.94
N PRO A 40 -14.73 -1.52 -13.12
CA PRO A 40 -13.61 -2.11 -13.86
C PRO A 40 -13.28 -3.54 -13.44
N ASP A 41 -12.98 -4.42 -14.38
CA ASP A 41 -12.56 -5.78 -14.05
C ASP A 41 -11.14 -5.83 -13.45
N ALA A 42 -10.78 -6.97 -12.86
CA ALA A 42 -9.48 -7.13 -12.23
C ALA A 42 -8.32 -6.96 -13.22
N LYS A 43 -8.50 -7.30 -14.50
CA LYS A 43 -7.43 -7.18 -15.50
C LYS A 43 -7.12 -5.71 -15.78
N ASN A 44 -8.15 -4.88 -15.87
CA ASN A 44 -8.01 -3.44 -16.11
C ASN A 44 -7.44 -2.73 -14.88
N ILE A 45 -7.87 -3.09 -13.66
CA ILE A 45 -7.27 -2.54 -12.42
C ILE A 45 -5.77 -2.87 -12.38
N LEU A 46 -5.40 -4.14 -12.56
CA LEU A 46 -4.00 -4.57 -12.54
C LEU A 46 -3.14 -3.97 -13.67
N HIS A 47 -3.75 -3.42 -14.73
CA HIS A 47 -3.02 -2.71 -15.77
C HIS A 47 -2.31 -1.46 -15.22
N PHE A 48 -2.90 -0.82 -14.21
CA PHE A 48 -2.42 0.39 -13.55
C PHE A 48 -1.66 0.11 -12.26
N GLU A 49 -1.27 -1.14 -12.03
CA GLU A 49 -0.42 -1.56 -10.91
C GLU A 49 1.03 -1.84 -11.34
N GLY A 50 1.93 -1.95 -10.36
CA GLY A 50 3.34 -2.31 -10.59
C GLY A 50 4.04 -1.35 -11.57
N LYS A 51 4.58 -1.86 -12.69
CA LYS A 51 5.40 -1.07 -13.65
C LYS A 51 4.65 0.09 -14.34
N ASN A 52 3.33 0.02 -14.38
CA ASN A 52 2.46 1.04 -14.97
C ASN A 52 1.75 1.88 -13.90
N GLY A 53 1.93 1.51 -12.64
CA GLY A 53 1.32 2.15 -11.47
C GLY A 53 2.30 2.94 -10.62
N PRO A 54 1.93 3.21 -9.37
CA PRO A 54 2.72 3.99 -8.40
C PRO A 54 4.18 3.54 -8.30
N ASP A 55 4.45 2.24 -8.17
CA ASP A 55 5.81 1.69 -8.08
C ASP A 55 6.64 1.85 -9.37
N GLY A 56 5.96 1.94 -10.51
CA GLY A 56 6.57 2.25 -11.79
C GLY A 56 7.07 3.70 -11.85
N VAL A 57 6.31 4.64 -11.27
CA VAL A 57 6.71 6.05 -11.15
C VAL A 57 7.93 6.18 -10.23
N LYS A 58 7.95 5.50 -9.07
CA LYS A 58 9.09 5.47 -8.14
C LYS A 58 10.41 5.01 -8.79
N ARG A 59 10.34 4.19 -9.84
CA ARG A 59 11.51 3.74 -10.62
C ARG A 59 11.86 4.69 -11.77
N LYS A 60 10.87 5.32 -12.40
CA LYS A 60 11.02 6.13 -13.62
C LYS A 60 11.34 7.60 -13.34
N SER A 61 10.84 8.15 -12.23
CA SER A 61 10.98 9.57 -11.86
C SER A 61 11.41 9.74 -10.39
N PRO A 62 12.67 9.45 -10.04
CA PRO A 62 13.18 9.61 -8.68
C PRO A 62 12.97 11.02 -8.12
N ALA A 63 12.30 11.13 -6.96
CA ALA A 63 11.99 12.38 -6.26
C ALA A 63 11.08 13.37 -7.03
N VAL A 64 10.35 12.91 -8.06
CA VAL A 64 9.34 13.70 -8.78
C VAL A 64 8.07 12.88 -8.87
N ASP A 65 6.99 13.36 -8.25
CA ASP A 65 5.68 12.72 -8.22
C ASP A 65 5.71 11.27 -7.69
N GLU A 66 6.66 10.93 -6.82
CA GLU A 66 6.68 9.63 -6.15
C GLU A 66 5.58 9.62 -5.11
N PRO A 67 4.52 8.81 -5.27
CA PRO A 67 3.48 8.78 -4.28
C PRO A 67 4.10 8.14 -3.02
N TRP A 68 4.12 8.95 -1.96
CA TRP A 68 4.82 8.69 -0.72
C TRP A 68 3.78 8.19 0.27
N HIS A 69 3.83 6.90 0.60
CA HIS A 69 2.68 6.19 1.18
C HIS A 69 2.87 5.77 2.64
N PHE A 70 3.58 6.58 3.43
CA PHE A 70 3.67 6.37 4.87
C PHE A 70 2.53 7.10 5.55
N ILE A 71 2.06 6.55 6.66
CA ILE A 71 1.16 7.24 7.58
C ILE A 71 1.66 6.95 8.98
N ASN A 72 1.86 8.00 9.78
CA ASN A 72 2.21 7.90 11.18
C ASN A 72 0.93 7.79 12.02
N PRO A 73 0.61 6.61 12.60
CA PRO A 73 -0.59 6.44 13.41
C PRO A 73 -0.60 7.35 14.66
N ASP A 74 0.55 7.83 15.11
CA ASP A 74 0.67 8.67 16.32
C ASP A 74 0.61 10.18 16.02
N ASP A 75 0.61 10.59 14.74
CA ASP A 75 0.49 12.00 14.35
C ASP A 75 -0.87 12.29 13.71
N PRO A 76 -1.81 12.94 14.43
CA PRO A 76 -3.13 13.25 13.89
C PRO A 76 -3.10 14.28 12.74
N ASN A 77 -1.96 14.93 12.49
CA ASN A 77 -1.79 15.87 11.39
C ASN A 77 -1.18 15.23 10.14
N ASP A 78 -0.80 13.94 10.18
CA ASP A 78 -0.32 13.21 9.01
C ASP A 78 -1.51 12.76 8.14
N THR A 79 -2.07 13.73 7.40
CA THR A 79 -3.31 13.56 6.63
C THR A 79 -3.09 13.35 5.14
N ALA A 80 -1.86 13.46 4.64
CA ALA A 80 -1.56 13.48 3.20
C ALA A 80 -2.06 12.23 2.47
N LEU A 81 -1.85 11.05 3.06
CA LEU A 81 -2.36 9.80 2.51
C LEU A 81 -3.89 9.74 2.51
N LEU A 82 -4.53 10.27 3.55
CA LEU A 82 -5.99 10.31 3.69
C LEU A 82 -6.61 11.21 2.62
N GLU A 83 -5.99 12.37 2.37
CA GLU A 83 -6.42 13.31 1.32
C GLU A 83 -6.29 12.68 -0.07
N MET A 84 -5.21 11.95 -0.33
CA MET A 84 -5.01 11.21 -1.58
C MET A 84 -6.11 10.15 -1.78
N ILE A 85 -6.41 9.37 -0.73
CA ILE A 85 -7.45 8.35 -0.77
C ILE A 85 -8.83 8.98 -1.04
N ASP A 86 -9.18 10.06 -0.35
CA ASP A 86 -10.44 10.78 -0.62
C ASP A 86 -10.54 11.28 -2.06
N GLN A 87 -9.44 11.82 -2.58
CA GLN A 87 -9.41 12.30 -3.95
C GLN A 87 -9.64 11.16 -4.94
N HIS A 88 -9.04 9.99 -4.71
CA HIS A 88 -9.32 8.81 -5.52
C HIS A 88 -10.76 8.32 -5.38
N ILE A 89 -11.36 8.40 -4.18
CA ILE A 89 -12.78 8.07 -3.98
C ILE A 89 -13.66 8.94 -4.88
N ASP A 90 -13.40 10.24 -4.90
CA ASP A 90 -14.18 11.23 -5.64
C ASP A 90 -14.00 11.09 -7.14
N ASN A 91 -12.76 10.92 -7.58
CA ASN A 91 -12.44 10.75 -8.98
C ASN A 91 -12.96 9.41 -9.54
N LEU A 92 -12.93 8.33 -8.74
CA LEU A 92 -13.51 7.04 -9.13
C LEU A 92 -15.02 7.17 -9.30
N ALA A 93 -15.71 7.84 -8.36
CA ALA A 93 -17.15 8.09 -8.46
C ALA A 93 -17.49 8.89 -9.73
N GLU A 94 -16.70 9.91 -10.05
CA GLU A 94 -16.86 10.70 -11.28
C GLU A 94 -16.59 9.87 -12.55
N ALA A 95 -15.53 9.05 -12.55
CA ALA A 95 -15.20 8.19 -13.69
C ALA A 95 -16.28 7.15 -13.96
N LEU A 96 -16.85 6.54 -12.91
CA LEU A 96 -17.99 5.63 -13.00
C LEU A 96 -19.23 6.35 -13.55
N GLN A 97 -19.52 7.57 -13.09
CA GLN A 97 -20.63 8.37 -13.61
C GLN A 97 -20.51 8.65 -15.11
N LYS A 98 -19.27 8.88 -15.57
CA LYS A 98 -18.95 9.18 -16.97
C LYS A 98 -18.76 7.93 -17.85
N HIS A 99 -18.96 6.72 -17.30
CA HIS A 99 -18.66 5.45 -17.98
C HIS A 99 -17.22 5.37 -18.52
N ASN A 100 -16.28 6.06 -17.88
CA ASN A 100 -14.87 6.06 -18.28
C ASN A 100 -14.15 4.89 -17.59
N SER A 101 -14.22 3.71 -18.21
CA SER A 101 -13.64 2.48 -17.65
C SER A 101 -12.13 2.53 -17.44
N GLU A 102 -11.38 3.25 -18.29
CA GLU A 102 -9.93 3.42 -18.16
C GLU A 102 -9.59 4.28 -16.94
N ARG A 103 -10.24 5.44 -16.80
CA ARG A 103 -10.04 6.30 -15.63
C ARG A 103 -10.51 5.61 -14.35
N ALA A 104 -11.65 4.94 -14.37
CA ALA A 104 -12.12 4.19 -13.20
C ALA A 104 -11.14 3.09 -12.79
N ALA A 105 -10.54 2.38 -13.76
CA ALA A 105 -9.51 1.38 -13.45
C ALA A 105 -8.25 2.00 -12.85
N PHE A 106 -7.81 3.15 -13.37
CA PHE A 106 -6.69 3.92 -12.82
C PHE A 106 -6.95 4.33 -11.37
N GLU A 107 -8.09 4.97 -11.10
CA GLU A 107 -8.44 5.45 -9.76
C GLU A 107 -8.59 4.29 -8.76
N ALA A 108 -9.20 3.18 -9.21
CA ALA A 108 -9.35 1.99 -8.39
C ALA A 108 -7.99 1.38 -8.01
N ALA A 109 -7.05 1.29 -8.95
CA ALA A 109 -5.71 0.76 -8.70
C ALA A 109 -4.91 1.66 -7.73
N TRP A 110 -4.81 2.96 -8.05
CA TRP A 110 -4.04 3.90 -7.23
C TRP A 110 -4.58 4.04 -5.81
N MET A 111 -5.91 4.01 -5.64
CA MET A 111 -6.51 3.96 -4.31
C MET A 111 -6.16 2.68 -3.56
N ALA A 112 -6.26 1.51 -4.22
CA ALA A 112 -5.94 0.23 -3.59
C ALA A 112 -4.46 0.17 -3.18
N HIS A 113 -3.58 0.74 -3.98
CA HIS A 113 -2.17 0.89 -3.67
C HIS A 113 -1.95 1.75 -2.43
N ALA A 114 -2.52 2.95 -2.39
CA ALA A 114 -2.41 3.88 -1.26
C ALA A 114 -2.93 3.27 0.05
N ILE A 115 -4.10 2.61 0.00
CA ILE A 115 -4.69 1.88 1.14
C ILE A 115 -3.77 0.75 1.61
N THR A 116 -3.23 -0.04 0.67
CA THR A 116 -2.37 -1.18 0.99
C THR A 116 -1.06 -0.72 1.64
N ASP A 117 -0.43 0.31 1.07
CA ASP A 117 0.81 0.84 1.63
C ASP A 117 0.56 1.49 3.00
N GLY A 118 -0.50 2.26 3.17
CA GLY A 118 -0.81 2.86 4.47
C GLY A 118 -1.25 1.88 5.55
N LEU A 119 -1.59 0.63 5.19
CA LEU A 119 -1.85 -0.45 6.14
C LEU A 119 -0.69 -1.46 6.20
N THR A 120 0.45 -1.17 5.57
CA THR A 120 1.65 -2.02 5.69
C THR A 120 2.37 -1.67 6.99
N PRO A 121 2.57 -2.61 7.95
CA PRO A 121 3.16 -2.29 9.26
C PRO A 121 4.53 -1.62 9.20
N ALA A 122 5.35 -1.95 8.20
CA ALA A 122 6.66 -1.32 7.99
C ALA A 122 6.56 0.15 7.54
N HIS A 123 5.38 0.61 7.13
CA HIS A 123 5.08 1.97 6.70
C HIS A 123 4.50 2.86 7.82
N HIS A 124 4.27 2.29 9.01
CA HIS A 124 3.91 3.06 10.21
C HIS A 124 5.13 3.51 11.01
N PHE A 125 6.29 2.91 10.74
CA PHE A 125 7.55 3.39 11.29
C PHE A 125 7.92 4.72 10.62
N PRO A 126 8.40 5.74 11.35
CA PRO A 126 8.86 7.02 10.79
C PRO A 126 10.18 6.84 10.05
N LEU A 127 10.14 6.05 8.98
CA LEU A 127 11.26 5.69 8.14
C LEU A 127 11.86 6.93 7.50
N GLU A 128 11.02 7.92 7.16
CA GLU A 128 11.49 9.21 6.68
C GLU A 128 12.39 9.90 7.69
N HIS A 129 11.93 10.10 8.92
CA HIS A 129 12.73 10.76 9.96
C HIS A 129 14.04 10.01 10.17
N ALA A 130 13.97 8.69 10.30
CA ALA A 130 15.15 7.85 10.49
C ALA A 130 16.11 7.93 9.27
N MET A 131 15.58 7.99 8.04
CA MET A 131 16.38 8.18 6.82
C MET A 131 16.96 9.59 6.71
N GLN A 132 16.20 10.63 7.06
CA GLN A 132 16.67 12.02 7.07
C GLN A 132 17.81 12.17 8.09
N GLU A 133 17.65 11.65 9.30
CA GLU A 133 18.70 11.62 10.33
C GLU A 133 19.96 10.89 9.85
N LEU A 134 19.82 9.71 9.22
CA LEU A 134 20.96 8.98 8.64
C LEU A 134 21.66 9.73 7.50
N ARG A 135 21.03 10.77 6.95
CA ARG A 135 21.53 11.58 5.84
C ARG A 135 21.90 13.00 6.25
N GLY A 136 22.05 13.26 7.54
CA GLY A 136 22.40 14.59 8.04
C GLY A 136 21.34 15.65 7.74
N GLY A 137 20.06 15.27 7.65
CA GLY A 137 18.94 16.16 7.40
C GLY A 137 18.59 16.38 5.92
N GLU A 138 19.25 15.70 4.97
CA GLU A 138 18.87 15.77 3.55
C GLU A 138 17.49 15.09 3.31
N GLY A 139 16.49 15.88 2.87
CA GLY A 139 15.13 15.42 2.55
C GLY A 139 15.00 14.65 1.22
N LEU A 140 13.79 14.21 0.87
CA LEU A 140 13.49 13.43 -0.36
C LEU A 140 13.99 14.08 -1.65
N GLU A 141 13.88 15.40 -1.74
CA GLU A 141 14.25 16.20 -2.92
C GLU A 141 15.71 15.98 -3.38
N THR A 142 16.56 15.53 -2.46
CA THR A 142 17.98 15.26 -2.75
C THR A 142 18.20 13.90 -3.41
N ARG A 143 17.20 13.02 -3.45
CA ARG A 143 17.25 11.62 -3.90
C ARG A 143 17.07 11.47 -5.42
N THR A 144 17.77 12.31 -6.19
CA THR A 144 17.57 12.46 -7.64
C THR A 144 18.15 11.33 -8.50
N SER A 145 18.77 10.30 -7.92
CA SER A 145 19.30 9.16 -8.67
C SER A 145 19.29 7.87 -7.86
N ILE A 146 19.36 6.72 -8.55
CA ILE A 146 19.43 5.39 -7.92
C ILE A 146 20.61 5.30 -6.95
N LEU A 147 21.77 5.86 -7.32
CA LEU A 147 22.94 5.92 -6.44
C LEU A 147 22.66 6.77 -5.20
N LYS A 148 22.09 7.96 -5.39
CA LYS A 148 21.67 8.84 -4.30
C LYS A 148 20.49 8.30 -3.49
N LYS A 149 19.82 7.23 -3.90
CA LYS A 149 18.81 6.55 -3.08
C LYS A 149 19.43 5.47 -2.19
N ASN A 150 20.42 4.76 -2.70
CA ASN A 150 20.95 3.55 -2.06
C ASN A 150 22.24 3.75 -1.26
N VAL A 151 22.93 4.88 -1.45
CA VAL A 151 24.14 5.23 -0.69
C VAL A 151 23.85 6.33 0.31
N MET A 152 24.16 6.09 1.58
CA MET A 152 24.10 7.11 2.64
C MET A 152 25.45 7.82 2.71
N LYS A 153 25.50 9.14 2.47
CA LYS A 153 26.73 9.93 2.58
C LYS A 153 27.22 9.99 4.03
N GLY A 154 28.49 10.33 4.22
CA GLY A 154 29.07 10.74 5.49
C GLY A 154 30.16 11.77 5.22
N ASP A 155 30.44 12.63 6.20
CA ASP A 155 31.45 13.68 6.06
C ASP A 155 32.87 13.11 6.04
N THR A 156 33.03 11.91 6.60
CA THR A 156 34.26 11.11 6.58
C THR A 156 34.05 9.72 5.99
N GLY A 157 35.14 9.06 5.56
CA GLY A 157 35.08 7.68 5.07
C GLY A 157 34.60 6.67 6.12
N ILE A 158 34.87 6.92 7.41
CA ILE A 158 34.36 6.09 8.52
C ILE A 158 32.85 6.28 8.67
N GLU A 159 32.35 7.51 8.60
CA GLU A 159 30.92 7.79 8.66
C GLU A 159 30.17 7.23 7.46
N LEU A 160 30.75 7.28 6.26
CA LEU A 160 30.19 6.63 5.08
C LEU A 160 29.95 5.14 5.35
N ILE A 161 30.95 4.42 5.87
CA ILE A 161 30.82 2.99 6.21
C ILE A 161 29.76 2.78 7.29
N LYS A 162 29.79 3.58 8.36
CA LYS A 162 28.83 3.49 9.47
C LYS A 162 27.39 3.73 9.02
N ASN A 163 27.15 4.75 8.19
CA ASN A 163 25.81 5.10 7.71
C ASN A 163 25.28 4.04 6.75
N ASN A 164 26.11 3.51 5.85
CA ASN A 164 25.70 2.40 4.98
C ASN A 164 25.49 1.10 5.76
N TRP A 165 26.23 0.85 6.86
CA TRP A 165 25.94 -0.28 7.75
C TRP A 165 24.60 -0.12 8.50
N LYS A 166 24.27 1.08 8.98
CA LYS A 166 22.95 1.37 9.57
C LYS A 166 21.81 1.25 8.55
N PHE A 167 22.10 1.41 7.27
CA PHE A 167 21.11 1.34 6.20
C PHE A 167 20.92 -0.10 5.65
N TRP A 168 22.03 -0.78 5.31
CA TRP A 168 22.05 -2.10 4.65
C TRP A 168 22.62 -3.26 5.48
N GLY A 169 23.15 -3.01 6.67
CA GLY A 169 23.68 -4.07 7.54
C GLY A 169 22.63 -5.10 7.97
N ALA A 170 23.04 -6.11 8.74
CA ALA A 170 22.16 -7.22 9.13
C ALA A 170 20.90 -6.80 9.92
N LYS A 171 20.92 -5.62 10.56
CA LYS A 171 19.77 -4.96 11.18
C LYS A 171 19.58 -3.53 10.64
N GLY A 172 20.03 -3.30 9.41
CA GLY A 172 19.90 -2.01 8.74
C GLY A 172 18.45 -1.74 8.37
N MET A 173 18.07 -0.46 8.32
CA MET A 173 16.66 -0.06 8.15
C MET A 173 16.04 -0.60 6.88
N MET A 174 16.73 -0.51 5.73
CA MET A 174 16.20 -1.06 4.48
C MET A 174 16.24 -2.58 4.44
N THR A 175 17.26 -3.19 5.03
CA THR A 175 17.35 -4.65 5.13
C THR A 175 16.14 -5.21 5.88
N MET A 176 15.77 -4.59 7.01
CA MET A 176 14.62 -5.01 7.81
C MET A 176 13.30 -4.75 7.08
N HIS A 177 13.13 -3.58 6.47
CA HIS A 177 11.92 -3.25 5.71
C HIS A 177 11.69 -4.25 4.57
N VAL A 178 12.69 -4.46 3.71
CA VAL A 178 12.61 -5.42 2.59
C VAL A 178 12.40 -6.85 3.09
N ALA A 179 13.05 -7.24 4.19
CA ALA A 179 12.89 -8.58 4.74
C ALA A 179 11.47 -8.82 5.31
N PHE A 180 10.88 -7.82 5.96
CA PHE A 180 9.51 -7.87 6.47
C PHE A 180 8.51 -8.06 5.33
N GLU A 181 8.57 -7.18 4.33
CA GLU A 181 7.68 -7.28 3.18
C GLU A 181 7.88 -8.63 2.45
N ALA A 182 9.12 -9.15 2.39
CA ALA A 182 9.40 -10.41 1.70
C ALA A 182 8.80 -11.60 2.46
N GLY A 183 8.79 -11.51 3.79
CA GLY A 183 8.06 -12.39 4.67
C GLY A 183 6.57 -12.40 4.34
N VAL A 184 5.93 -11.23 4.28
CA VAL A 184 4.51 -11.09 3.88
C VAL A 184 4.26 -11.74 2.52
N ALA A 185 5.05 -11.36 1.50
CA ALA A 185 4.90 -11.90 0.15
C ALA A 185 5.02 -13.44 0.09
N SER A 186 5.86 -14.03 0.96
CA SER A 186 6.06 -15.48 1.00
C SER A 186 4.84 -16.26 1.51
N VAL A 187 4.01 -15.66 2.37
CA VAL A 187 2.91 -16.35 3.05
C VAL A 187 1.53 -16.08 2.42
N VAL A 188 1.37 -14.96 1.68
CA VAL A 188 0.09 -14.52 1.10
C VAL A 188 -0.20 -15.06 -0.31
N ALA A 189 0.75 -15.77 -0.92
CA ALA A 189 0.65 -16.15 -2.33
C ALA A 189 -0.58 -17.03 -2.62
N TYR A 190 -0.88 -17.98 -1.74
CA TYR A 190 -1.86 -19.05 -1.98
C TYR A 190 -3.27 -18.78 -1.43
N PRO A 191 -3.48 -18.23 -0.23
CA PRO A 191 -4.82 -18.09 0.36
C PRO A 191 -5.77 -17.31 -0.54
N ARG A 192 -7.05 -17.70 -0.53
CA ARG A 192 -8.11 -16.97 -1.26
C ARG A 192 -8.82 -15.92 -0.40
N PHE A 193 -8.51 -15.89 0.90
CA PHE A 193 -9.10 -15.01 1.91
C PHE A 193 -10.62 -14.94 1.80
N LYS A 194 -11.29 -16.11 1.88
CA LYS A 194 -12.76 -16.19 1.72
C LYS A 194 -13.51 -15.34 2.76
N ASP A 195 -12.91 -15.19 3.94
CA ASP A 195 -13.48 -14.45 5.06
C ASP A 195 -13.11 -12.96 5.05
N ALA A 196 -12.35 -12.50 4.04
CA ALA A 196 -12.02 -11.09 3.83
C ALA A 196 -13.12 -10.35 3.05
N VAL A 197 -14.37 -10.55 3.47
CA VAL A 197 -15.54 -9.81 2.98
C VAL A 197 -16.01 -8.90 4.11
N PRO A 198 -16.25 -7.60 3.88
CA PRO A 198 -16.80 -6.72 4.89
C PRO A 198 -18.14 -7.23 5.41
N SER A 199 -18.31 -7.24 6.72
CA SER A 199 -19.57 -7.52 7.39
C SER A 199 -20.58 -6.38 7.18
N GLU A 200 -21.86 -6.66 7.42
CA GLU A 200 -22.90 -5.62 7.38
C GLU A 200 -22.63 -4.48 8.36
N ALA A 201 -22.03 -4.79 9.52
CA ALA A 201 -21.64 -3.79 10.52
C ALA A 201 -20.55 -2.85 9.98
N GLU A 202 -19.49 -3.39 9.35
CA GLU A 202 -18.42 -2.60 8.73
C GLU A 202 -18.96 -1.73 7.58
N ILE A 203 -19.86 -2.27 6.76
CA ILE A 203 -20.53 -1.52 5.69
C ILE A 203 -21.35 -0.37 6.26
N LEU A 204 -22.15 -0.63 7.30
CA LEU A 204 -22.98 0.37 7.94
C LEU A 204 -22.13 1.47 8.59
N GLN A 205 -21.02 1.08 9.22
CA GLN A 205 -20.07 2.01 9.83
C GLN A 205 -19.54 2.99 8.78
N VAL A 206 -19.01 2.51 7.65
CA VAL A 206 -18.49 3.38 6.58
C VAL A 206 -19.58 4.30 6.04
N LYS A 207 -20.81 3.80 5.86
CA LYS A 207 -21.94 4.62 5.39
C LYS A 207 -22.35 5.71 6.37
N GLN A 208 -22.21 5.48 7.68
CA GLN A 208 -22.63 6.42 8.72
C GLN A 208 -21.54 7.43 9.09
N GLN A 209 -20.29 6.96 9.20
CA GLN A 209 -19.18 7.74 9.74
C GLN A 209 -18.26 8.31 8.66
N GLY A 210 -18.23 7.69 7.48
CA GLY A 210 -17.28 8.01 6.41
C GLY A 210 -16.18 6.97 6.28
N TYR A 211 -15.59 6.90 5.08
CA TYR A 211 -14.49 5.97 4.81
C TYR A 211 -13.18 6.39 5.48
N ARG A 212 -12.90 7.70 5.57
CA ARG A 212 -11.69 8.22 6.23
C ARG A 212 -11.61 7.72 7.68
N GLU A 213 -12.70 7.88 8.42
CA GLU A 213 -12.81 7.51 9.83
C GLU A 213 -12.59 6.01 10.01
N TYR A 214 -13.29 5.18 9.21
CA TYR A 214 -13.07 3.74 9.19
C TYR A 214 -11.61 3.37 8.88
N TYR A 215 -11.00 4.02 7.88
CA TYR A 215 -9.63 3.73 7.47
C TYR A 215 -8.62 4.09 8.56
N LEU A 216 -8.80 5.23 9.24
CA LEU A 216 -7.99 5.61 10.40
C LEU A 216 -8.07 4.58 11.54
N GLU A 217 -9.26 4.05 11.82
CA GLU A 217 -9.39 2.95 12.78
C GLU A 217 -8.59 1.71 12.35
N GLN A 218 -8.57 1.38 11.06
CA GLN A 218 -7.77 0.26 10.55
C GLN A 218 -6.27 0.54 10.65
N VAL A 219 -5.83 1.79 10.42
CA VAL A 219 -4.42 2.20 10.61
C VAL A 219 -3.99 1.96 12.06
N HIS A 220 -4.79 2.40 13.04
CA HIS A 220 -4.51 2.14 14.45
C HIS A 220 -4.56 0.64 14.79
N ALA A 221 -5.57 -0.09 14.29
CA ALA A 221 -5.68 -1.52 14.53
C ALA A 221 -4.44 -2.28 14.02
N VAL A 222 -3.92 -1.94 12.84
CA VAL A 222 -2.69 -2.52 12.30
C VAL A 222 -1.47 -2.12 13.12
N ALA A 223 -1.37 -0.86 13.55
CA ALA A 223 -0.30 -0.38 14.40
C ALA A 223 -0.25 -1.09 15.77
N ASP A 224 -1.41 -1.47 16.30
CA ASP A 224 -1.56 -2.20 17.56
C ASP A 224 -1.18 -3.69 17.46
N LEU A 225 -1.14 -4.26 16.26
CA LEU A 225 -0.61 -5.63 16.05
C LEU A 225 0.89 -5.73 16.38
N LYS A 226 1.62 -4.60 16.39
CA LYS A 226 3.08 -4.51 16.62
C LYS A 226 3.89 -5.50 15.76
N MET A 227 3.41 -5.80 14.55
CA MET A 227 4.01 -6.83 13.68
C MET A 227 5.46 -6.50 13.31
N TYR A 228 5.73 -5.24 12.95
CA TYR A 228 7.07 -4.81 12.55
C TYR A 228 8.06 -4.81 13.72
N ASP A 229 7.61 -4.42 14.92
CA ASP A 229 8.42 -4.49 16.14
C ASP A 229 8.75 -5.94 16.53
N ASN A 230 7.75 -6.82 16.45
CA ASN A 230 7.91 -8.25 16.72
C ASN A 230 8.88 -8.89 15.72
N PHE A 231 8.78 -8.53 14.45
CA PHE A 231 9.75 -8.91 13.43
C PHE A 231 11.16 -8.38 13.74
N GLY A 232 11.27 -7.11 14.15
CA GLY A 232 12.54 -6.49 14.54
C GLY A 232 13.27 -7.23 15.67
N LYS A 233 12.51 -7.78 16.62
CA LYS A 233 13.04 -8.52 17.77
C LYS A 233 13.36 -9.98 17.44
N ASN A 234 12.46 -10.66 16.73
CA ASN A 234 12.47 -12.13 16.63
C ASN A 234 12.73 -12.65 15.21
N GLY A 235 12.83 -11.78 14.21
CA GLY A 235 12.84 -12.17 12.80
C GLY A 235 11.47 -12.69 12.34
N TRP A 236 11.44 -13.40 11.21
CA TRP A 236 10.20 -13.96 10.67
C TRP A 236 9.81 -15.24 11.40
N THR A 237 8.65 -15.26 12.04
CA THR A 237 8.15 -16.39 12.85
C THR A 237 6.89 -17.01 12.24
N THR A 238 6.52 -18.20 12.71
CA THR A 238 5.24 -18.84 12.37
C THR A 238 4.05 -17.99 12.81
N ASP A 239 4.18 -17.30 13.94
CA ASP A 239 3.11 -16.44 14.49
C ASP A 239 2.89 -15.21 13.60
N LEU A 240 3.98 -14.58 13.13
CA LEU A 240 3.88 -13.50 12.15
C LEU A 240 3.24 -13.99 10.84
N ALA A 241 3.64 -15.16 10.35
CA ALA A 241 3.04 -15.76 9.15
C ALA A 241 1.53 -16.03 9.32
N TRP A 242 1.12 -16.48 10.51
CA TRP A 242 -0.28 -16.71 10.84
C TRP A 242 -1.05 -15.40 10.91
N GLN A 243 -0.55 -14.42 11.68
CA GLN A 243 -1.14 -13.10 11.86
C GLN A 243 -1.25 -12.35 10.53
N THR A 244 -0.25 -12.45 9.65
CA THR A 244 -0.33 -11.89 8.29
C THR A 244 -1.56 -12.41 7.55
N ASN A 245 -1.80 -13.72 7.57
CA ASN A 245 -2.87 -14.33 6.79
C ASN A 245 -4.27 -14.20 7.41
N HIS A 246 -4.36 -14.12 8.74
CA HIS A 246 -5.64 -14.18 9.45
C HIS A 246 -6.09 -12.83 10.01
N GLU A 247 -5.19 -11.87 10.16
CA GLU A 247 -5.50 -10.54 10.71
C GLU A 247 -5.18 -9.45 9.67
N LEU A 248 -3.90 -9.30 9.31
CA LEU A 248 -3.45 -8.19 8.46
C LEU A 248 -4.10 -8.20 7.07
N MET A 249 -4.02 -9.33 6.35
CA MET A 249 -4.54 -9.41 4.99
C MET A 249 -6.06 -9.21 4.91
N PRO A 250 -6.89 -9.81 5.80
CA PRO A 250 -8.30 -9.47 5.88
C PRO A 250 -8.58 -7.98 6.09
N ILE A 251 -7.85 -7.31 7.00
CA ILE A 251 -8.00 -5.85 7.23
C ILE A 251 -7.75 -5.08 5.93
N ILE A 252 -6.61 -5.33 5.28
CA ILE A 252 -6.24 -4.61 4.05
C ILE A 252 -7.25 -4.86 2.93
N ILE A 253 -7.62 -6.11 2.68
CA ILE A 253 -8.56 -6.47 1.59
C ILE A 253 -9.92 -5.80 1.82
N LYS A 254 -10.43 -5.83 3.07
CA LYS A 254 -11.69 -5.16 3.42
C LYS A 254 -11.60 -3.65 3.25
N ALA A 255 -10.51 -3.03 3.67
CA ALA A 255 -10.30 -1.59 3.48
C ALA A 255 -10.33 -1.21 1.99
N VAL A 256 -9.60 -1.93 1.13
CA VAL A 256 -9.64 -1.71 -0.33
C VAL A 256 -11.06 -1.85 -0.89
N MET A 257 -11.78 -2.91 -0.50
CA MET A 257 -13.17 -3.12 -0.94
C MET A 257 -14.10 -1.99 -0.50
N LEU A 258 -14.00 -1.55 0.76
CA LEU A 258 -14.83 -0.49 1.31
C LEU A 258 -14.50 0.87 0.72
N GLY A 259 -13.23 1.13 0.36
CA GLY A 259 -12.83 2.33 -0.38
C GLY A 259 -13.46 2.37 -1.77
N TRP A 260 -13.41 1.26 -2.51
CA TRP A 260 -14.11 1.15 -3.80
C TRP A 260 -15.63 1.30 -3.66
N LEU A 261 -16.24 0.69 -2.64
CA LEU A 261 -17.68 0.83 -2.38
C LEU A 261 -18.06 2.25 -1.97
N ALA A 262 -17.20 2.98 -1.24
CA ALA A 262 -17.44 4.37 -0.89
C ALA A 262 -17.61 5.25 -2.14
N SER A 263 -16.82 5.03 -3.19
CA SER A 263 -17.02 5.69 -4.50
C SER A 263 -18.37 5.36 -5.13
N VAL A 264 -18.79 4.09 -5.07
CA VAL A 264 -20.07 3.64 -5.61
C VAL A 264 -21.24 4.26 -4.84
N TRP A 265 -21.20 4.26 -3.51
CA TRP A 265 -22.23 4.87 -2.67
C TRP A 265 -22.29 6.39 -2.84
N LYS A 266 -21.14 7.04 -3.01
CA LYS A 266 -21.08 8.48 -3.32
C LYS A 266 -21.76 8.82 -4.64
N LEU A 267 -21.61 7.95 -5.65
CA LEU A 267 -22.34 8.10 -6.90
C LEU A 267 -23.84 7.80 -6.72
N GLU A 268 -24.19 6.74 -5.98
CA GLU A 268 -25.58 6.36 -5.71
C GLU A 268 -26.38 7.48 -5.02
N ALA A 269 -25.79 8.18 -4.05
CA ALA A 269 -26.41 9.30 -3.36
C ALA A 269 -26.70 10.52 -4.27
N LYS A 270 -26.12 10.57 -5.48
CA LYS A 270 -26.33 11.64 -6.49
C LYS A 270 -27.33 11.26 -7.58
N ARG A 271 -27.78 10.00 -7.64
CA ARG A 271 -28.74 9.51 -8.64
C ARG A 271 -30.16 9.64 -8.12
#